data_AF-A0A3S3QFV2-F1
#
_entry.id   AF-A0A3S3QFV2-F1
#
_cell.length_a   1.000
_cell.length_b   1.000
_cell.length_c   1.000
_cell.angle_alpha   90.00
_cell.angle_beta   90.00
_cell.angle_gamma   90.00
#
_symmetry.space_group_name_H-M   'P 1'
#
loop_
_entity.id
_entity.type
_entity.pdbx_description
1 polymer ?
#
loop_
_entity_poly.entity_id
_entity_poly.type
_entity_poly.pdbx_seq_one_letter_code
_entity_poly.pdbx_strand_id
1 'polypeptide(L)'
;MGYEPLVKKNPLRVLNLAGNDKKMGLIMARAGLGKTALLVQIALDSILRGKRVVHISIGENLEKTKLWYDDMLEIILQECSVAKPHELIDMVQRHRMIMSFKESAFNRARLEERLNDMILQDIFKPDCVVIDGFDFTNMDHEDLEDINNLMESLRLQTWFSAT
;
A
#
# COMPACT_ATOMS: atom_id res chain seq x y z
N MET A 1 21.30 -2.99 3.39
CA MET A 1 20.57 -3.63 2.25
C MET A 1 20.91 -2.84 0.99
N GLY A 2 21.15 -3.47 -0.16
CA GLY A 2 21.69 -2.80 -1.35
C GLY A 2 20.82 -1.72 -2.03
N TYR A 3 19.64 -1.41 -1.50
CA TYR A 3 18.66 -0.49 -2.12
C TYR A 3 18.58 0.89 -1.46
N GLU A 4 19.45 1.18 -0.48
CA GLU A 4 19.55 2.49 0.17
C GLU A 4 19.65 3.69 -0.82
N PRO A 5 20.35 3.59 -1.97
CA PRO A 5 20.33 4.66 -2.97
C PRO A 5 18.95 4.91 -3.59
N LEU A 6 18.14 3.86 -3.81
CA LEU A 6 16.79 3.99 -4.35
C LEU A 6 15.86 4.69 -3.35
N VAL A 7 15.95 4.30 -2.07
CA VAL A 7 15.18 4.94 -0.99
C VAL A 7 15.52 6.43 -0.87
N LYS A 8 16.81 6.78 -0.98
CA LYS A 8 17.27 8.18 -0.92
C LYS A 8 16.81 9.01 -2.12
N LYS A 9 16.74 8.41 -3.31
CA LYS A 9 16.28 9.07 -4.54
C LYS A 9 14.76 9.09 -4.70
N ASN A 10 14.02 8.40 -3.83
CA ASN A 10 12.57 8.31 -3.94
C ASN A 10 11.92 9.70 -3.77
N PRO A 11 11.12 10.20 -4.73
CA PRO A 11 10.51 11.53 -4.67
C PRO A 11 9.61 11.73 -3.45
N LEU A 12 9.10 10.66 -2.85
CA LEU A 12 8.32 10.71 -1.61
C LEU A 12 9.10 11.29 -0.42
N ARG A 13 10.43 11.46 -0.51
CA ARG A 13 11.20 12.22 0.49
C ARG A 13 10.69 13.64 0.69
N VAL A 14 10.18 14.28 -0.37
CA VAL A 14 9.60 15.64 -0.29
C VAL A 14 8.40 15.69 0.66
N LEU A 15 7.66 14.59 0.78
CA LEU A 15 6.45 14.52 1.61
C LEU A 15 6.77 14.34 3.10
N ASN A 16 8.04 14.15 3.49
CA ASN A 16 8.48 13.94 4.88
C ASN A 16 7.62 12.90 5.63
N LEU A 17 7.28 11.80 4.95
CA LEU A 17 6.45 10.72 5.51
C LEU A 17 7.15 9.95 6.65
N ALA A 18 8.44 10.21 6.88
CA ALA A 18 9.19 9.65 7.99
C ALA A 18 8.97 10.52 9.24
N GLY A 19 8.20 10.03 10.22
CA GLY A 19 8.03 10.77 11.46
C GLY A 19 7.10 10.20 12.52
N ASN A 20 6.31 9.15 12.26
CA ASN A 20 5.60 8.38 13.28
C ASN A 20 5.18 7.04 12.68
N ASP A 21 5.49 5.93 13.35
CA ASP A 21 5.22 4.56 12.87
C ASP A 21 3.73 4.17 12.90
N LYS A 22 2.83 5.09 13.28
CA LYS A 22 1.38 4.88 13.39
C LYS A 22 0.64 6.08 12.84
N LYS A 23 0.34 6.06 11.54
CA LYS A 23 -0.47 7.09 10.89
C LYS A 23 -1.34 6.46 9.79
N MET A 24 -2.60 6.86 9.77
CA MET A 24 -3.41 6.84 8.56
C MET A 24 -3.06 8.03 7.69
N GLY A 25 -2.83 7.80 6.40
CA GLY A 25 -2.65 8.82 5.38
C GLY A 25 -3.75 8.74 4.33
N LEU A 26 -4.15 9.89 3.78
CA LEU A 26 -5.18 9.98 2.75
C LEU A 26 -4.66 10.73 1.52
N ILE A 27 -4.90 10.16 0.35
CA ILE A 27 -4.59 10.75 -0.96
C ILE A 27 -5.91 11.01 -1.68
N MET A 28 -6.26 12.28 -1.84
CA MET A 28 -7.46 12.71 -2.55
C MET A 28 -7.13 13.42 -3.84
N ALA A 29 -7.80 13.03 -4.91
CA ALA A 29 -7.74 13.67 -6.21
C ALA A 29 -8.90 13.18 -7.09
N ARG A 30 -9.24 13.93 -8.15
CA ARG A 30 -10.21 13.47 -9.16
C ARG A 30 -9.77 12.16 -9.82
N ALA A 31 -10.73 11.46 -10.44
CA ALA A 31 -10.45 10.24 -11.21
C ALA A 31 -9.40 10.50 -12.30
N GLY A 32 -8.50 9.54 -12.51
CA GLY A 32 -7.45 9.63 -13.55
C GLY A 32 -6.22 10.48 -13.21
N LEU A 33 -6.13 11.09 -12.02
CA LEU A 33 -4.99 11.95 -11.63
C LEU A 33 -3.81 11.22 -10.98
N GLY A 34 -3.73 9.89 -11.09
CA GLY A 34 -2.56 9.13 -10.64
C GLY A 34 -2.53 8.74 -9.16
N LYS A 35 -3.69 8.66 -8.49
CA LYS A 35 -3.77 8.21 -7.07
C LYS A 35 -3.18 6.82 -6.86
N THR A 36 -3.58 5.85 -7.69
CA THR A 36 -3.07 4.47 -7.67
C THR A 36 -1.56 4.44 -7.87
N ALA A 37 -1.04 5.21 -8.83
CA ALA A 37 0.40 5.32 -9.08
C ALA A 37 1.17 5.81 -7.83
N LEU A 38 0.65 6.84 -7.15
CA LEU A 38 1.24 7.37 -5.94
C LEU A 38 1.18 6.36 -4.77
N LEU A 39 0.04 5.68 -4.59
CA LEU A 39 -0.10 4.59 -3.61
C LEU A 39 0.89 3.45 -3.86
N VAL A 40 1.09 3.05 -5.13
CA VAL A 40 2.09 2.04 -5.52
C VAL A 40 3.50 2.52 -5.19
N GLN A 41 3.83 3.80 -5.40
CA GLN A 41 5.13 4.35 -4.99
C GLN A 41 5.33 4.30 -3.47
N ILE A 42 4.29 4.57 -2.68
CA ILE A 42 4.34 4.48 -1.21
C ILE A 42 4.56 3.03 -0.75
N ALA A 43 3.86 2.08 -1.39
CA ALA A 43 4.07 0.66 -1.15
C ALA A 43 5.50 0.22 -1.50
N LEU A 44 6.00 0.62 -2.67
CA LEU A 44 7.36 0.31 -3.10
C LEU A 44 8.41 0.92 -2.16
N ASP A 45 8.23 2.17 -1.71
CA ASP A 45 9.11 2.77 -0.70
C ASP A 45 9.14 1.96 0.59
N SER A 46 7.98 1.51 1.06
CA SER A 46 7.87 0.67 2.26
C SER A 46 8.64 -0.64 2.07
N ILE A 47 8.46 -1.30 0.92
CA ILE A 47 9.15 -2.55 0.59
C ILE A 47 10.66 -2.36 0.48
N LEU A 48 11.12 -1.27 -0.14
CA LEU A 48 12.55 -0.94 -0.24
C LEU A 48 13.22 -0.71 1.12
N ARG A 49 12.43 -0.40 2.15
CA ARG A 49 12.88 -0.30 3.55
C ARG A 49 12.74 -1.63 4.32
N GLY A 50 12.41 -2.72 3.65
CA GLY A 50 12.27 -4.06 4.23
C GLY A 50 10.91 -4.32 4.89
N LYS A 51 9.91 -3.46 4.68
CA LYS A 51 8.56 -3.65 5.22
C LYS A 51 7.70 -4.51 4.28
N ARG A 52 6.76 -5.25 4.83
CA ARG A 52 5.74 -6.01 4.09
C ARG A 52 4.49 -5.18 3.88
N VAL A 53 3.96 -5.21 2.66
CA VAL A 53 2.81 -4.39 2.24
C VAL A 53 1.66 -5.26 1.77
N VAL A 54 0.45 -4.95 2.24
CA VAL A 54 -0.79 -5.41 1.58
C VAL A 54 -1.36 -4.24 0.78
N HIS A 55 -1.61 -4.48 -0.50
CA HIS A 55 -2.34 -3.55 -1.36
C HIS A 55 -3.77 -4.09 -1.55
N ILE A 56 -4.74 -3.36 -1.04
CA ILE A 56 -6.16 -3.64 -1.17
C ILE A 56 -6.73 -2.74 -2.27
N SER A 57 -7.30 -3.33 -3.29
CA SER A 57 -7.97 -2.61 -4.37
C SER A 57 -9.48 -2.81 -4.27
N ILE A 58 -10.25 -1.72 -4.19
CA ILE A 58 -11.70 -1.75 -4.09
C ILE A 58 -12.29 -1.36 -5.45
N GLY A 59 -13.20 -2.17 -5.97
CA GLY A 59 -13.87 -1.92 -7.26
C GLY A 59 -13.03 -2.21 -8.51
N GLU A 60 -11.73 -2.45 -8.35
CA GLU A 60 -10.79 -2.72 -9.42
C GLU A 60 -10.25 -4.15 -9.35
N ASN A 61 -9.74 -4.63 -10.49
CA ASN A 61 -9.23 -6.00 -10.59
C ASN A 61 -7.75 -6.11 -10.18
N LEU A 62 -7.37 -7.25 -9.60
CA LEU A 62 -6.03 -7.55 -9.10
C LEU A 62 -4.95 -7.40 -10.19
N GLU A 63 -5.25 -7.80 -11.43
CA GLU A 63 -4.34 -7.67 -12.57
C GLU A 63 -3.97 -6.22 -12.84
N LYS A 64 -4.90 -5.27 -12.67
CA LYS A 64 -4.63 -3.85 -12.89
C LYS A 64 -3.67 -3.30 -11.85
N THR A 65 -3.87 -3.65 -10.58
CA THR A 65 -2.92 -3.31 -9.51
C THR A 65 -1.55 -3.91 -9.78
N LYS A 66 -1.48 -5.18 -10.22
CA LYS A 66 -0.23 -5.84 -10.57
C LYS A 66 0.53 -5.08 -11.68
N LEU A 67 -0.16 -4.71 -12.76
CA LEU A 67 0.42 -3.93 -13.86
C LEU A 67 1.04 -2.62 -13.37
N TRP A 68 0.38 -1.89 -12.47
CA TRP A 68 0.97 -0.67 -11.91
C TRP A 68 2.30 -0.89 -11.19
N TYR A 69 2.46 -2.01 -10.47
CA TYR A 69 3.75 -2.33 -9.86
C TYR A 69 4.80 -2.72 -10.91
N ASP A 70 4.40 -3.48 -11.92
CA ASP A 70 5.31 -3.91 -12.99
C ASP A 70 5.82 -2.69 -13.77
N ASP A 71 4.93 -1.77 -14.14
CA ASP A 71 5.26 -0.50 -14.82
C ASP A 71 6.19 0.38 -13.96
N MET A 72 5.89 0.52 -12.67
CA MET A 72 6.74 1.32 -11.76
C MET A 72 8.12 0.70 -11.55
N LEU A 73 8.21 -0.63 -11.48
CA LEU A 73 9.49 -1.32 -11.40
C LEU A 73 10.29 -1.16 -12.69
N GLU A 74 9.65 -1.23 -13.85
CA GLU A 74 10.30 -0.98 -15.13
C GLU A 74 10.92 0.42 -15.17
N ILE A 75 10.17 1.45 -14.76
CA ILE A 75 10.69 2.84 -14.66
C ILE A 75 11.89 2.90 -13.72
N ILE A 76 11.82 2.28 -12.53
CA ILE A 76 12.95 2.27 -11.58
C ILE A 76 14.18 1.62 -12.20
N LEU A 77 14.01 0.50 -12.91
CA LEU A 77 15.12 -0.24 -13.52
C LEU A 77 15.73 0.49 -14.72
N GLN A 78 14.95 1.31 -15.43
CA GLN A 78 15.42 2.15 -16.53
C GLN A 78 16.16 3.40 -16.03
N GLU A 79 15.62 4.06 -15.01
CA GLU A 79 16.10 5.38 -14.54
C GLU A 79 17.16 5.29 -13.45
N CYS A 80 17.25 4.17 -12.72
CA CYS A 80 18.19 3.99 -11.62
C CYS A 80 19.16 2.84 -11.87
N SER A 81 20.44 3.05 -11.53
CA SER A 81 21.42 1.97 -11.52
C SER A 81 21.13 0.98 -10.39
N VAL A 82 20.54 -0.16 -10.73
CA VAL A 82 20.28 -1.28 -9.81
C VAL A 82 21.27 -2.39 -10.11
N ALA A 83 22.19 -2.66 -9.17
CA ALA A 83 23.24 -3.67 -9.36
C ALA A 83 22.70 -5.08 -9.62
N LYS A 84 21.53 -5.40 -9.06
CA LYS A 84 20.90 -6.72 -9.15
C LYS A 84 19.39 -6.59 -9.40
N PRO A 85 18.96 -6.37 -10.65
CA PRO A 85 17.56 -6.16 -11.00
C PRO A 85 16.63 -7.31 -10.58
N HIS A 86 17.04 -8.56 -10.80
CA HIS A 86 16.23 -9.73 -10.46
C HIS A 86 16.00 -9.85 -8.95
N GLU A 87 17.00 -9.55 -8.11
CA GLU A 87 16.83 -9.57 -6.66
C GLU A 87 15.82 -8.50 -6.19
N LEU A 88 15.77 -7.33 -6.85
CA LEU A 88 14.81 -6.28 -6.56
C LEU A 88 13.38 -6.74 -6.89
N ILE A 89 13.18 -7.32 -8.08
CA ILE A 89 11.88 -7.83 -8.51
C ILE A 89 11.39 -8.91 -7.54
N ASP A 90 12.24 -9.89 -7.23
CA ASP A 90 11.90 -10.97 -6.29
C ASP A 90 11.60 -10.44 -4.89
N MET A 91 12.36 -9.45 -4.41
CA MET A 91 12.11 -8.81 -3.12
C MET A 91 10.73 -8.16 -3.11
N VAL A 92 10.37 -7.41 -4.16
CA VAL A 92 9.07 -6.76 -4.27
C VAL A 92 7.93 -7.76 -4.34
N GLN A 93 8.10 -8.86 -5.07
CA GLN A 93 7.12 -9.94 -5.10
C GLN A 93 6.94 -10.61 -3.73
N ARG A 94 8.02 -10.87 -2.98
CA ARG A 94 7.96 -11.54 -1.67
C ARG A 94 7.40 -10.67 -0.54
N HIS A 95 7.58 -9.36 -0.62
CA HIS A 95 7.16 -8.42 0.43
C HIS A 95 5.82 -7.75 0.12
N ARG A 96 5.08 -8.21 -0.88
CA ARG A 96 3.79 -7.64 -1.28
C ARG A 96 2.72 -8.72 -1.40
N MET A 97 1.56 -8.45 -0.82
CA MET A 97 0.31 -9.14 -1.15
C MET A 97 -0.67 -8.17 -1.80
N ILE A 98 -1.40 -8.62 -2.83
CA ILE A 98 -2.47 -7.85 -3.46
C ILE A 98 -3.80 -8.55 -3.18
N MET A 99 -4.79 -7.79 -2.74
CA MET A 99 -6.16 -8.23 -2.51
C MET A 99 -7.11 -7.34 -3.29
N SER A 100 -8.19 -7.90 -3.81
CA SER A 100 -9.28 -7.13 -4.40
C SER A 100 -10.59 -7.37 -3.66
N PHE A 101 -11.38 -6.31 -3.50
CA PHE A 101 -12.73 -6.34 -2.97
C PHE A 101 -13.67 -5.73 -3.99
N LYS A 102 -14.86 -6.31 -4.15
CA LYS A 102 -15.98 -5.61 -4.80
C LYS A 102 -16.43 -4.49 -3.87
N GLU A 103 -16.82 -3.34 -4.43
CA GLU A 103 -17.31 -2.18 -3.64
C GLU A 103 -18.43 -2.58 -2.67
N SER A 104 -19.47 -3.25 -3.18
CA SER A 104 -20.61 -3.73 -2.38
C SER A 104 -20.24 -4.76 -1.31
N ALA A 105 -19.03 -5.30 -1.38
CA ALA A 105 -18.52 -6.31 -0.48
C ALA A 105 -17.54 -5.76 0.56
N PHE A 106 -17.13 -4.51 0.48
CA PHE A 106 -16.13 -3.95 1.38
C PHE A 106 -16.80 -3.28 2.59
N ASN A 107 -16.33 -3.61 3.79
CA ASN A 107 -16.68 -2.95 5.05
C ASN A 107 -15.61 -3.24 6.11
N ARG A 108 -15.67 -2.53 7.25
CA ARG A 108 -14.69 -2.68 8.35
C ARG A 108 -14.60 -4.12 8.87
N ALA A 109 -15.72 -4.80 9.10
CA ALA A 109 -15.72 -6.17 9.62
C ALA A 109 -15.01 -7.16 8.67
N ARG A 110 -15.25 -7.05 7.37
CA ARG A 110 -14.58 -7.89 6.35
C ARG A 110 -13.11 -7.54 6.19
N LEU A 111 -12.75 -6.27 6.29
CA LEU A 111 -11.35 -5.85 6.28
C LEU A 111 -10.60 -6.46 7.47
N GLU A 112 -11.19 -6.36 8.68
CA GLU A 112 -10.66 -6.94 9.91
C GLU A 112 -10.51 -8.46 9.81
N GLU A 113 -11.55 -9.16 9.38
CA GLU A 113 -11.53 -10.62 9.16
C GLU A 113 -10.38 -11.02 8.24
N ARG A 114 -10.25 -10.38 7.07
CA ARG A 114 -9.20 -10.74 6.10
C ARG A 114 -7.78 -10.42 6.57
N LEU A 115 -7.59 -9.30 7.29
CA LEU A 115 -6.29 -8.98 7.87
C LEU A 115 -5.92 -9.97 8.98
N ASN A 116 -6.87 -10.27 9.88
CA ASN A 116 -6.66 -11.21 10.97
C ASN A 116 -6.40 -12.63 10.48
N ASP A 117 -7.19 -13.15 9.53
CA ASP A 117 -6.99 -14.48 8.97
C ASP A 117 -5.57 -14.66 8.47
N MET A 118 -5.08 -13.69 7.71
CA MET A 118 -3.76 -13.72 7.12
C MET A 118 -2.63 -13.61 8.16
N ILE A 119 -2.82 -12.81 9.21
CA ILE A 119 -1.85 -12.61 10.30
C ILE A 119 -1.82 -13.82 11.23
N LEU A 120 -2.98 -14.32 11.65
CA LEU A 120 -3.14 -15.40 12.62
C LEU A 120 -2.76 -16.76 12.03
N GLN A 121 -3.04 -16.98 10.74
CA GLN A 121 -2.60 -18.18 10.01
C GLN A 121 -1.14 -18.12 9.57
N ASP A 122 -0.41 -17.05 9.93
CA ASP A 122 1.00 -16.82 9.56
C ASP A 122 1.26 -16.84 8.04
N ILE A 123 0.24 -16.50 7.25
CA ILE A 123 0.34 -16.43 5.79
C ILE A 123 1.16 -15.21 5.39
N PHE A 124 0.82 -14.04 5.94
CA PHE A 124 1.51 -12.78 5.66
C PHE A 124 1.20 -11.77 6.77
N LYS A 125 2.24 -11.13 7.32
CA LYS A 125 2.09 -10.17 8.43
C LYS A 125 2.52 -8.79 7.94
N PRO A 126 1.58 -7.92 7.50
CA PRO A 126 1.93 -6.63 6.94
C PRO A 126 2.46 -5.68 8.01
N ASP A 127 3.34 -4.77 7.58
CA ASP A 127 3.72 -3.58 8.33
C ASP A 127 2.97 -2.35 7.81
N CYS A 128 2.48 -2.42 6.57
CA CYS A 128 1.78 -1.35 5.87
C CYS A 128 0.63 -1.89 5.03
N VAL A 129 -0.50 -1.17 5.03
CA VAL A 129 -1.67 -1.44 4.20
C VAL A 129 -1.95 -0.22 3.33
N VAL A 130 -2.16 -0.45 2.05
CA VAL A 130 -2.53 0.56 1.07
C VAL A 130 -3.91 0.17 0.54
N ILE A 131 -4.89 1.06 0.65
CA ILE A 131 -6.28 0.83 0.27
C ILE A 131 -6.64 1.81 -0.86
N ASP A 132 -6.76 1.28 -2.07
CA ASP A 132 -7.08 2.04 -3.27
C ASP A 132 -8.57 1.94 -3.60
N GLY A 133 -9.25 3.09 -3.73
CA GLY A 133 -10.67 3.17 -4.08
C GLY A 133 -11.62 3.17 -2.88
N PHE A 134 -11.18 3.67 -1.73
CA PHE A 134 -12.03 3.73 -0.55
C PHE A 134 -13.06 4.87 -0.68
N ASP A 135 -14.33 4.56 -0.42
CA ASP A 135 -15.42 5.54 -0.45
C ASP A 135 -15.64 6.16 0.94
N PHE A 136 -15.28 7.43 1.07
CA PHE A 136 -15.49 8.21 2.30
C PHE A 136 -16.83 8.95 2.32
N THR A 137 -17.64 8.91 1.25
CA THR A 137 -18.83 9.78 1.12
C THR A 137 -19.94 9.47 2.12
N ASN A 138 -20.06 8.20 2.52
CA ASN A 138 -21.08 7.71 3.43
C ASN A 138 -20.52 7.33 4.81
N MET A 139 -19.31 7.78 5.14
CA MET A 139 -18.70 7.53 6.44
C MET A 139 -18.90 8.72 7.38
N ASP A 140 -19.25 8.43 8.62
CA ASP A 140 -19.17 9.41 9.69
C ASP A 140 -17.81 9.34 10.42
N HIS A 141 -17.67 10.17 11.46
CA HIS A 141 -16.45 10.19 12.26
C HIS A 141 -16.23 8.88 13.02
N GLU A 142 -17.30 8.25 13.50
CA GLU A 142 -17.24 7.02 14.30
C GLU A 142 -16.74 5.85 13.44
N ASP A 143 -17.23 5.74 12.20
CA ASP A 143 -16.75 4.77 11.21
C ASP A 143 -15.24 4.90 10.94
N LEU A 144 -14.75 6.13 10.80
CA LEU A 144 -13.34 6.41 10.54
C LEU A 144 -12.47 6.13 11.76
N GLU A 145 -12.94 6.47 12.95
CA GLU A 145 -12.27 6.19 14.21
C GLU A 145 -12.17 4.68 14.44
N ASP A 146 -13.21 3.92 14.13
CA ASP A 146 -13.23 2.46 14.19
C ASP A 146 -12.19 1.83 13.26
N ILE A 147 -12.07 2.33 12.03
CA ILE A 147 -11.02 1.88 11.10
C ILE A 147 -9.64 2.24 11.64
N ASN A 148 -9.45 3.45 12.18
CA ASN A 148 -8.17 3.84 12.75
C ASN A 148 -7.77 2.92 13.92
N ASN A 149 -8.71 2.66 14.83
CA ASN A 149 -8.52 1.78 15.98
C ASN A 149 -8.15 0.36 15.55
N LEU A 150 -8.82 -0.17 14.53
CA LEU A 150 -8.45 -1.45 13.92
C LEU A 150 -7.00 -1.44 13.44
N MET A 151 -6.62 -0.46 12.61
CA MET A 151 -5.27 -0.38 12.04
C MET A 151 -4.20 -0.22 13.12
N GLU A 152 -4.46 0.59 14.14
CA GLU A 152 -3.56 0.77 15.28
C GLU A 152 -3.40 -0.49 16.14
N SER A 153 -4.50 -1.23 16.37
CA SER A 153 -4.47 -2.48 17.13
C SER A 153 -3.60 -3.54 16.45
N LEU A 154 -3.62 -3.55 15.11
CA LEU A 154 -2.79 -4.40 14.26
C LEU A 154 -1.38 -3.80 14.01
N ARG A 155 -1.11 -2.59 14.51
CA ARG A 155 0.15 -1.84 14.33
C ARG A 155 0.50 -1.60 12.85
N LEU A 156 -0.51 -1.33 12.04
CA LEU A 156 -0.38 -1.11 10.61
C LEU A 156 -0.24 0.38 10.29
N GLN A 157 0.74 0.71 9.46
CA GLN A 157 0.74 1.99 8.76
C GLN A 157 -0.27 1.91 7.61
N THR A 158 -1.20 2.85 7.50
CA THR A 158 -2.29 2.72 6.51
C THR A 158 -2.37 3.92 5.60
N TRP A 159 -2.59 3.68 4.30
CA TRP A 159 -2.78 4.71 3.28
C TRP A 159 -4.06 4.46 2.51
N PHE A 160 -4.84 5.50 2.28
CA PHE A 160 -6.09 5.45 1.52
C PHE A 160 -5.97 6.30 0.25
N SER A 161 -6.60 5.88 -0.83
CA SER A 161 -7.03 6.81 -1.87
C SER A 161 -8.54 7.04 -1.79
N ALA A 162 -8.94 8.27 -2.10
CA ALA A 162 -10.33 8.66 -2.26
C ALA A 162 -10.48 9.66 -3.40
N THR A 163 -11.72 9.88 -3.83
CA THR A 163 -12.05 10.82 -4.91
C THR A 163 -12.72 12.06 -4.35
#